data_AF-A0A1S1IZ89-F1
#
_entry.id   AF-A0A1S1IZ89-F1
#
_cell.length_a   1.000
_cell.length_b   1.000
_cell.length_c   1.000
_cell.angle_alpha   90.00
_cell.angle_beta   90.00
_cell.angle_gamma   90.00
#
_symmetry.space_group_name_H-M   'P 1'
#
loop_
_entity.id
_entity.type
_entity.pdbx_description
1 polymer ?
#
loop_
_entity_poly.entity_id
_entity_poly.type
_entity_poly.pdbx_seq_one_letter_code
_entity_poly.pdbx_strand_id
1 'polypeptide(L)'
;MKAKQQLRKPENWPDFENLCKKLWGEIWRCPEIKKNGRSGQSQHGIDIYGIPFGEDEYYGIQCKGKDDYTNATLAEKEIDREIKLALSFQPTLKKMYFATTANKDAKIEEYVRKKNIEHLQNKLFEVHLYSWEDIVDLIDENKQTHDYYVRSINFKTEHEVLFTFENDETEYVIEIPFRKKITHYKQKIVPAGDNFVGLSEMLFSQFRMDHIKSFSMYSFNHSYARFHFRLHNLGSEPLQEFKVFLDFEGDFQSIETCTKSHYMIPNPNLQYDTFIWNEDRQGKIIPLKTILVQDDTIGFDTICLKPYNKNTEVKIHWKLVSLNYKTEGDLKLNIKPTYKLKEETILVEDPLKVRIEEDIEDYITDGNDDEK
;
A
#
# COMPACT_ATOMS: atom_id res chain seq x y z
N MET A 1 -18.55 10.12 -36.22
CA MET A 1 -19.15 9.56 -34.98
C MET A 1 -18.12 9.72 -33.89
N LYS A 2 -18.41 10.44 -32.79
CA LYS A 2 -17.54 10.37 -31.60
C LYS A 2 -17.63 8.95 -31.07
N ALA A 3 -16.49 8.31 -30.79
CA ALA A 3 -16.49 7.02 -30.11
C ALA A 3 -17.28 7.16 -28.80
N LYS A 4 -18.21 6.23 -28.52
CA LYS A 4 -18.94 6.19 -27.26
C LYS A 4 -17.87 5.98 -26.17
N GLN A 5 -17.58 7.01 -25.39
CA GLN A 5 -16.66 6.87 -24.25
C GLN A 5 -17.29 5.85 -23.31
N GLN A 6 -16.63 4.71 -23.12
CA GLN A 6 -17.08 3.71 -22.19
C GLN A 6 -16.85 4.25 -20.78
N LEU A 7 -17.92 4.65 -20.09
CA LEU A 7 -17.83 5.09 -18.71
C LEU A 7 -17.22 3.94 -17.87
N ARG A 8 -16.18 4.27 -17.09
CA ARG A 8 -15.58 3.32 -16.14
C ARG A 8 -16.60 2.97 -15.07
N LYS A 9 -16.58 1.73 -14.58
CA LYS A 9 -17.41 1.31 -13.44
C LYS A 9 -16.92 1.96 -12.14
N PRO A 10 -17.80 2.13 -11.14
CA PRO A 10 -17.37 2.56 -9.82
C PRO A 10 -16.42 1.52 -9.18
N GLU A 11 -15.33 2.00 -8.59
CA GLU A 11 -14.27 1.16 -7.98
C GLU A 11 -14.72 0.49 -6.67
N ASN A 12 -15.67 1.10 -5.96
CA ASN A 12 -16.13 0.62 -4.67
C ASN A 12 -17.66 0.67 -4.56
N TRP A 13 -18.17 -0.12 -3.62
CA TRP A 13 -19.60 -0.25 -3.38
C TRP A 13 -20.30 1.07 -3.00
N PRO A 14 -19.77 1.88 -2.05
CA PRO A 14 -20.39 3.16 -1.70
C PRO A 14 -20.56 4.13 -2.89
N ASP A 15 -19.56 4.18 -3.77
CA ASP A 15 -19.58 5.01 -4.98
C ASP A 15 -20.68 4.56 -5.95
N PHE A 16 -20.86 3.24 -6.11
CA PHE A 16 -21.92 2.70 -6.95
C PHE A 16 -23.32 3.04 -6.40
N GLU A 17 -23.55 2.88 -5.10
CA GLU A 17 -24.82 3.30 -4.50
C GLU A 17 -25.07 4.82 -4.65
N ASN A 18 -24.01 5.64 -4.54
CA ASN A 18 -24.13 7.09 -4.74
C ASN A 18 -24.53 7.43 -6.18
N LEU A 19 -23.91 6.74 -7.16
CA LEU A 19 -24.28 6.84 -8.57
C LEU A 19 -25.74 6.45 -8.79
N CYS A 20 -26.16 5.27 -8.31
CA CYS A 20 -27.54 4.81 -8.42
C CYS A 20 -28.52 5.81 -7.80
N LYS A 21 -28.23 6.30 -6.59
CA LYS A 21 -29.09 7.30 -5.93
C LYS A 21 -29.23 8.57 -6.79
N LYS A 22 -28.13 9.05 -7.37
CA LYS A 22 -28.15 10.24 -8.22
C LYS A 22 -28.95 10.00 -9.51
N LEU A 23 -28.68 8.86 -10.17
CA LEU A 23 -29.32 8.46 -11.42
C LEU A 23 -30.83 8.32 -11.27
N TRP A 24 -31.27 7.44 -10.37
CA TRP A 24 -32.70 7.21 -10.18
C TRP A 24 -33.40 8.39 -9.50
N GLY A 25 -32.68 9.23 -8.75
CA GLY A 25 -33.20 10.52 -8.28
C GLY A 25 -33.58 11.46 -9.44
N GLU A 26 -32.78 11.48 -10.51
CA GLU A 26 -33.07 12.23 -11.72
C GLU A 26 -34.19 11.58 -12.55
N ILE A 27 -34.09 10.28 -12.83
CA ILE A 27 -35.08 9.51 -13.62
C ILE A 27 -36.47 9.59 -12.97
N TRP A 28 -36.55 9.35 -11.66
CA TRP A 28 -37.82 9.39 -10.92
C TRP A 28 -38.28 10.80 -10.59
N ARG A 29 -37.48 11.83 -10.92
CA ARG A 29 -37.70 13.22 -10.49
C ARG A 29 -37.99 13.30 -8.98
N CYS A 30 -37.24 12.52 -8.21
CA CYS A 30 -37.46 12.30 -6.78
C CYS A 30 -36.30 12.95 -5.99
N PRO A 31 -36.44 14.22 -5.53
CA PRO A 31 -35.41 14.87 -4.73
C PRO A 31 -35.21 14.22 -3.35
N GLU A 32 -36.23 13.52 -2.86
CA GLU A 32 -36.26 12.86 -1.55
C GLU A 32 -35.73 11.41 -1.58
N ILE A 33 -35.16 10.95 -2.71
CA ILE A 33 -34.56 9.62 -2.80
C ILE A 33 -33.46 9.44 -1.74
N LYS A 34 -33.47 8.32 -1.03
CA LYS A 34 -32.63 8.08 0.17
C LYS A 34 -31.95 6.72 0.11
N LYS A 35 -30.74 6.66 0.68
CA LYS A 35 -30.11 5.38 1.03
C LYS A 35 -30.79 4.82 2.27
N ASN A 36 -30.98 3.51 2.32
CA ASN A 36 -31.64 2.82 3.40
C ASN A 36 -30.63 2.37 4.45
N GLY A 37 -30.67 2.95 5.65
CA GLY A 37 -29.80 2.54 6.77
C GLY A 37 -28.30 2.70 6.54
N ARG A 38 -27.51 2.23 7.52
CA ARG A 38 -26.04 2.11 7.44
C ARG A 38 -25.63 0.64 7.30
N SER A 39 -24.42 0.39 6.80
CA SER A 39 -23.84 -0.96 6.73
C SER A 39 -23.98 -1.69 8.07
N GLY A 40 -24.52 -2.91 8.05
CA GLY A 40 -24.77 -3.73 9.24
C GLY A 40 -26.18 -3.63 9.83
N GLN A 41 -27.03 -2.72 9.35
CA GLN A 41 -28.46 -2.71 9.68
C GLN A 41 -29.25 -3.59 8.70
N SER A 42 -30.39 -4.13 9.16
CA SER A 42 -31.32 -4.83 8.26
C SER A 42 -31.91 -3.85 7.26
N GLN A 43 -31.42 -3.86 6.02
CA GLN A 43 -31.90 -3.00 4.93
C GLN A 43 -33.06 -3.64 4.15
N HIS A 44 -33.57 -4.79 4.59
CA HIS A 44 -34.65 -5.52 3.94
C HIS A 44 -34.39 -5.75 2.43
N GLY A 45 -33.13 -5.94 2.04
CA GLY A 45 -32.76 -6.16 0.63
C GLY A 45 -33.03 -4.94 -0.28
N ILE A 46 -33.04 -3.72 0.27
CA ILE A 46 -33.21 -2.47 -0.46
C ILE A 46 -32.18 -1.46 0.03
N ASP A 47 -31.23 -1.06 -0.82
CA ASP A 47 -30.17 -0.11 -0.48
C ASP A 47 -30.62 1.34 -0.67
N ILE A 48 -31.51 1.61 -1.62
CA ILE A 48 -32.00 2.96 -1.95
C ILE A 48 -33.52 2.88 -2.15
N TYR A 49 -34.26 3.88 -1.69
CA TYR A 49 -35.69 3.96 -1.93
C TYR A 49 -36.14 5.41 -2.15
N GLY A 50 -37.32 5.54 -2.76
CA GLY A 50 -37.99 6.81 -2.96
C GLY A 50 -39.39 6.63 -3.51
N ILE A 51 -40.14 7.71 -3.60
CA ILE A 51 -41.44 7.76 -4.26
C ILE A 51 -41.27 8.59 -5.54
N PRO A 52 -41.36 7.99 -6.73
CA PRO A 52 -41.26 8.75 -7.98
C PRO A 52 -42.31 9.84 -8.11
N PHE A 53 -41.99 10.87 -8.89
CA PHE A 53 -42.93 11.96 -9.14
C PHE A 53 -44.22 11.45 -9.79
N GLY A 54 -45.36 11.69 -9.12
CA GLY A 54 -46.68 11.26 -9.58
C GLY A 54 -47.12 9.90 -9.03
N GLU A 55 -46.28 9.22 -8.25
CA GLU A 55 -46.61 7.99 -7.54
C GLU A 55 -46.88 8.26 -6.05
N ASP A 56 -47.55 7.34 -5.38
CA ASP A 56 -47.82 7.34 -3.93
C ASP A 56 -47.23 6.12 -3.21
N GLU A 57 -46.57 5.22 -3.95
CA GLU A 57 -45.98 3.99 -3.45
C GLU A 57 -44.45 3.99 -3.59
N TYR A 58 -43.77 3.22 -2.74
CA TYR A 58 -42.31 3.18 -2.70
C TYR A 58 -41.72 2.33 -3.82
N TYR A 59 -40.64 2.84 -4.41
CA TYR A 59 -39.77 2.12 -5.32
C TYR A 59 -38.46 1.90 -4.60
N GLY A 60 -37.88 0.71 -4.74
CA GLY A 60 -36.64 0.31 -4.07
C GLY A 60 -35.59 -0.15 -5.07
N ILE A 61 -34.32 0.08 -4.75
CA ILE A 61 -33.16 -0.34 -5.53
C ILE A 61 -32.24 -1.15 -4.63
N GLN A 62 -31.94 -2.37 -5.07
CA GLN A 62 -30.85 -3.18 -4.55
C GLN A 62 -29.66 -3.00 -5.49
N CYS A 63 -28.60 -2.36 -4.99
CA CYS A 63 -27.33 -2.26 -5.68
C CYS A 63 -26.57 -3.58 -5.54
N LYS A 64 -25.74 -3.92 -6.53
CA LYS A 64 -24.79 -5.02 -6.51
C LYS A 64 -23.50 -4.62 -7.25
N GLY A 65 -22.51 -4.14 -6.53
CA GLY A 65 -21.14 -3.98 -7.02
C GLY A 65 -20.48 -5.35 -7.23
N LYS A 66 -20.02 -5.59 -8.46
CA LYS A 66 -19.19 -6.72 -8.87
C LYS A 66 -17.88 -6.17 -9.42
N ASP A 67 -16.78 -6.71 -8.94
CA ASP A 67 -15.43 -6.30 -9.33
C ASP A 67 -15.11 -6.80 -10.75
N ASP A 68 -14.59 -5.91 -11.60
CA ASP A 68 -14.15 -6.22 -12.97
C ASP A 68 -13.06 -7.30 -13.02
N TYR A 69 -12.22 -7.41 -11.98
CA TYR A 69 -11.16 -8.43 -11.95
C TYR A 69 -11.69 -9.86 -11.82
N THR A 70 -12.93 -10.03 -11.35
CA THR A 70 -13.48 -11.36 -11.02
C THR A 70 -14.53 -11.86 -12.02
N ASN A 71 -14.95 -11.05 -13.00
CA ASN A 71 -16.09 -11.36 -13.88
C ASN A 71 -17.33 -11.86 -13.08
N ALA A 72 -17.49 -11.38 -11.85
CA ALA A 72 -18.50 -11.92 -10.96
C ALA A 72 -19.90 -11.56 -11.49
N THR A 73 -20.69 -12.57 -11.83
CA THR A 73 -22.07 -12.40 -12.28
C THR A 73 -23.03 -12.33 -11.09
N LEU A 74 -24.22 -11.78 -11.32
CA LEU A 74 -25.33 -11.83 -10.37
C LEU A 74 -25.91 -13.26 -10.39
N ALA A 75 -26.04 -13.91 -9.23
CA ALA A 75 -26.54 -15.28 -9.17
C ALA A 75 -28.05 -15.34 -8.88
N GLU A 76 -28.76 -16.34 -9.43
CA GLU A 76 -30.20 -16.54 -9.17
C GLU A 76 -30.53 -16.63 -7.67
N LYS A 77 -29.72 -17.38 -6.90
CA LYS A 77 -29.87 -17.50 -5.44
C LYS A 77 -29.71 -16.16 -4.71
N GLU A 78 -28.88 -15.28 -5.25
CA GLU A 78 -28.68 -13.94 -4.70
C GLU A 78 -29.96 -13.11 -4.95
N ILE A 79 -30.50 -13.16 -6.16
CA ILE A 79 -31.77 -12.49 -6.53
C ILE A 79 -32.93 -12.96 -5.64
N ASP A 80 -33.12 -14.28 -5.53
CA ASP A 80 -34.17 -14.87 -4.68
C ASP A 80 -34.06 -14.41 -3.23
N ARG A 81 -32.83 -14.36 -2.70
CA ARG A 81 -32.57 -13.90 -1.33
C ARG A 81 -32.99 -12.45 -1.14
N GLU A 82 -32.58 -11.55 -2.03
CA GLU A 82 -32.89 -10.13 -1.89
C GLU A 82 -34.38 -9.86 -2.10
N ILE A 83 -35.03 -10.52 -3.06
CA ILE A 83 -36.48 -10.48 -3.23
C ILE A 83 -37.20 -10.87 -1.94
N LYS A 84 -36.77 -11.98 -1.32
CA LYS A 84 -37.38 -12.47 -0.08
C LYS A 84 -37.23 -11.47 1.07
N LEU A 85 -36.11 -10.76 1.14
CA LEU A 85 -35.91 -9.69 2.12
C LEU A 85 -36.81 -8.50 1.81
N ALA A 86 -36.92 -8.09 0.55
CA ALA A 86 -37.72 -6.96 0.10
C ALA A 86 -39.22 -7.11 0.34
N LEU A 87 -39.74 -8.35 0.43
CA LEU A 87 -41.12 -8.62 0.87
C LEU A 87 -41.42 -8.10 2.28
N SER A 88 -40.39 -7.93 3.13
CA SER A 88 -40.53 -7.39 4.48
C SER A 88 -40.33 -5.86 4.55
N PHE A 89 -40.06 -5.19 3.43
CA PHE A 89 -39.92 -3.74 3.37
C PHE A 89 -41.27 -3.07 3.67
N GLN A 90 -41.25 -2.05 4.55
CA GLN A 90 -42.44 -1.34 5.00
C GLN A 90 -42.25 0.17 4.88
N PRO A 91 -43.21 0.90 4.27
CA PRO A 91 -44.41 0.42 3.57
C PRO A 91 -44.08 -0.43 2.33
N THR A 92 -45.02 -1.27 1.86
CA THR A 92 -44.78 -2.19 0.75
C THR A 92 -44.33 -1.47 -0.53
N LEU A 93 -43.41 -2.10 -1.26
CA LEU A 93 -42.95 -1.58 -2.55
C LEU A 93 -44.01 -1.77 -3.63
N LYS A 94 -43.96 -0.89 -4.64
CA LYS A 94 -44.58 -1.10 -5.95
C LYS A 94 -43.61 -1.71 -6.94
N LYS A 95 -42.34 -1.28 -6.91
CA LYS A 95 -41.27 -1.77 -7.79
C LYS A 95 -39.95 -1.96 -7.03
N MET A 96 -39.22 -3.00 -7.40
CA MET A 96 -37.86 -3.28 -6.98
C MET A 96 -36.95 -3.35 -8.20
N TYR A 97 -35.83 -2.63 -8.12
CA TYR A 97 -34.79 -2.59 -9.14
C TYR A 97 -33.53 -3.26 -8.63
N PHE A 98 -33.02 -4.24 -9.36
CA PHE A 98 -31.64 -4.70 -9.19
C PHE A 98 -30.75 -3.85 -10.09
N ALA A 99 -29.82 -3.10 -9.51
CA ALA A 99 -28.80 -2.35 -10.22
C ALA A 99 -27.44 -3.03 -10.00
N THR A 100 -26.73 -3.40 -11.06
CA THR A 100 -25.45 -4.13 -10.92
C THR A 100 -24.35 -3.55 -11.82
N THR A 101 -23.10 -3.54 -11.34
CA THR A 101 -21.93 -3.23 -12.19
C THR A 101 -21.50 -4.43 -13.04
N ALA A 102 -22.16 -5.59 -12.90
CA ALA A 102 -21.97 -6.71 -13.81
C ALA A 102 -22.52 -6.38 -15.21
N ASN A 103 -21.85 -6.93 -16.22
CA ASN A 103 -22.33 -6.86 -17.60
C ASN A 103 -23.62 -7.67 -17.76
N LYS A 104 -24.34 -7.43 -18.87
CA LYS A 104 -25.56 -8.18 -19.21
C LYS A 104 -25.32 -9.69 -19.25
N ASP A 105 -26.22 -10.43 -18.61
CA ASP A 105 -26.28 -11.89 -18.67
C ASP A 105 -27.70 -12.31 -19.07
N ALA A 106 -27.83 -12.87 -20.27
CA ALA A 106 -29.11 -13.25 -20.85
C ALA A 106 -29.89 -14.26 -19.98
N LYS A 107 -29.20 -15.15 -19.26
CA LYS A 107 -29.86 -16.14 -18.38
C LYS A 107 -30.47 -15.43 -17.17
N ILE A 108 -29.71 -14.50 -16.58
CA ILE A 108 -30.16 -13.74 -15.41
C ILE A 108 -31.30 -12.77 -15.79
N GLU A 109 -31.22 -12.12 -16.95
CA GLU A 109 -32.31 -11.30 -17.44
C GLU A 109 -33.59 -12.11 -17.68
N GLU A 110 -33.48 -13.29 -18.29
CA GLU A 110 -34.63 -14.20 -18.48
C GLU A 110 -35.22 -14.63 -17.13
N TYR A 111 -34.36 -14.95 -16.18
CA TYR A 111 -34.76 -15.31 -14.83
C TYR A 111 -35.52 -14.18 -14.12
N VAL A 112 -35.01 -12.94 -14.15
CA VAL A 112 -35.68 -11.78 -13.56
C VAL A 112 -37.02 -11.50 -14.25
N ARG A 113 -37.10 -11.63 -15.58
CA ARG A 113 -38.39 -11.50 -16.31
C ARG A 113 -39.42 -12.52 -15.82
N LYS A 114 -39.03 -13.79 -15.62
CA LYS A 114 -39.92 -14.82 -15.07
C LYS A 114 -40.36 -14.49 -13.64
N LYS A 115 -39.44 -14.04 -12.79
CA LYS A 115 -39.73 -13.59 -11.42
C LYS A 115 -40.70 -12.42 -11.36
N ASN A 116 -40.56 -11.46 -12.28
CA ASN A 116 -41.48 -10.34 -12.38
C ASN A 116 -42.91 -10.80 -12.70
N ILE A 117 -43.07 -11.74 -13.64
CA ILE A 117 -44.39 -12.31 -13.96
C ILE A 117 -44.98 -13.08 -12.77
N GLU A 118 -44.15 -13.88 -12.07
CA GLU A 118 -44.56 -14.57 -10.83
C GLU A 118 -45.04 -13.58 -9.76
N HIS A 119 -44.32 -12.48 -9.55
CA HIS A 119 -44.69 -11.43 -8.61
C HIS A 119 -46.01 -10.74 -8.96
N LEU A 120 -46.17 -10.36 -10.23
CA LEU A 120 -47.39 -9.70 -10.71
C LEU A 120 -48.62 -10.61 -10.56
N GLN A 121 -48.49 -11.90 -10.85
CA GLN A 121 -49.58 -12.87 -10.66
C GLN A 121 -50.00 -12.99 -9.18
N ASN A 122 -49.04 -12.82 -8.26
CA ASN A 122 -49.26 -12.83 -6.82
C ASN A 122 -49.64 -11.46 -6.25
N LYS A 123 -49.85 -10.43 -7.09
CA LYS A 123 -50.12 -9.03 -6.69
C LYS A 123 -49.05 -8.45 -5.76
N LEU A 124 -47.79 -8.83 -6.01
CA LEU A 124 -46.61 -8.28 -5.34
C LEU A 124 -45.97 -7.18 -6.20
N PHE A 125 -44.89 -6.57 -5.69
CA PHE A 125 -44.12 -5.56 -6.42
C PHE A 125 -43.47 -6.09 -7.70
N GLU A 126 -43.32 -5.22 -8.70
CA GLU A 126 -42.56 -5.52 -9.92
C GLU A 126 -41.07 -5.70 -9.64
N VAL A 127 -40.41 -6.56 -10.40
CA VAL A 127 -38.96 -6.80 -10.30
C VAL A 127 -38.28 -6.48 -11.63
N HIS A 128 -37.28 -5.60 -11.59
CA HIS A 128 -36.52 -5.15 -12.75
C HIS A 128 -35.02 -5.34 -12.55
N LEU A 129 -34.26 -5.50 -13.63
CA LEU A 129 -32.80 -5.62 -13.63
C LEU A 129 -32.19 -4.57 -14.56
N TYR A 130 -31.15 -3.89 -14.08
CA TYR A 130 -30.32 -2.94 -14.81
C TYR A 130 -28.87 -3.36 -14.65
N SER A 131 -28.31 -3.93 -15.71
CA SER A 131 -26.89 -4.25 -15.81
C SER A 131 -26.07 -3.00 -16.10
N TRP A 132 -24.74 -3.10 -16.05
CA TRP A 132 -23.87 -1.94 -16.24
C TRP A 132 -24.15 -1.21 -17.55
N GLU A 133 -24.36 -1.95 -18.64
CA GLU A 133 -24.66 -1.35 -19.94
C GLU A 133 -25.99 -0.59 -19.95
N ASP A 134 -27.02 -1.09 -19.25
CA ASP A 134 -28.29 -0.36 -19.11
C ASP A 134 -28.11 0.91 -18.28
N ILE A 135 -27.31 0.83 -17.21
CA ILE A 135 -27.00 1.96 -16.34
C ILE A 135 -26.23 3.03 -17.12
N VAL A 136 -25.27 2.65 -17.95
CA VAL A 136 -24.52 3.58 -18.82
C VAL A 136 -25.45 4.28 -19.80
N ASP A 137 -26.35 3.54 -20.45
CA ASP A 137 -27.33 4.14 -21.35
C ASP A 137 -28.22 5.15 -20.62
N LEU A 138 -28.71 4.80 -19.42
CA LEU A 138 -29.46 5.74 -18.58
C LEU A 138 -28.64 6.96 -18.16
N ILE A 139 -27.36 6.80 -17.80
CA ILE A 139 -26.49 7.93 -17.46
C ILE A 139 -26.37 8.88 -18.64
N ASP A 140 -26.11 8.35 -19.85
CA ASP A 140 -25.97 9.15 -21.07
C ASP A 140 -27.27 9.91 -21.42
N GLU A 141 -28.43 9.33 -21.12
CA GLU A 141 -29.75 9.95 -21.30
C GLU A 141 -30.09 11.00 -20.22
N ASN A 142 -29.40 10.97 -19.07
CA ASN A 142 -29.68 11.80 -17.91
C ASN A 142 -28.53 12.79 -17.61
N LYS A 143 -28.63 13.97 -18.21
CA LYS A 143 -27.57 15.00 -18.21
C LYS A 143 -27.01 15.35 -16.82
N GLN A 144 -27.84 15.51 -15.78
CA GLN A 144 -27.30 15.91 -14.47
C GLN A 144 -26.45 14.81 -13.84
N THR A 145 -26.83 13.56 -14.08
CA THR A 145 -26.12 12.38 -13.61
C THR A 145 -24.86 12.14 -14.45
N HIS A 146 -24.94 12.27 -15.78
CA HIS A 146 -23.75 12.27 -16.65
C HIS A 146 -22.73 13.32 -16.20
N ASP A 147 -23.13 14.59 -16.02
CA ASP A 147 -22.23 15.66 -15.61
C ASP A 147 -21.62 15.40 -14.22
N TYR A 148 -22.41 14.88 -13.27
CA TYR A 148 -21.93 14.48 -11.94
C TYR A 148 -20.89 13.36 -12.03
N TYR A 149 -21.22 12.31 -12.79
CA TYR A 149 -20.42 11.10 -12.84
C TYR A 149 -19.13 11.31 -13.62
N VAL A 150 -19.19 11.96 -14.78
CA VAL A 150 -18.01 12.34 -15.55
C VAL A 150 -17.11 13.28 -14.77
N ARG A 151 -17.64 14.25 -14.00
CA ARG A 151 -16.79 15.08 -13.12
C ARG A 151 -16.13 14.26 -12.02
N SER A 152 -16.83 13.30 -11.42
CA SER A 152 -16.27 12.45 -10.37
C SER A 152 -15.16 11.53 -10.90
N ILE A 153 -15.34 10.98 -12.10
CA ILE A 153 -14.32 10.18 -12.80
C ILE A 153 -13.16 11.07 -13.21
N ASN A 154 -13.45 12.21 -13.84
CA ASN A 154 -12.42 13.14 -14.30
C ASN A 154 -11.57 13.65 -13.14
N PHE A 155 -12.16 13.97 -11.99
CA PHE A 155 -11.38 14.39 -10.82
C PHE A 155 -10.42 13.29 -10.35
N LYS A 156 -10.85 12.01 -10.38
CA LYS A 156 -9.98 10.86 -10.09
C LYS A 156 -8.86 10.72 -11.13
N THR A 157 -9.17 10.82 -12.43
CA THR A 157 -8.17 10.70 -13.50
C THR A 157 -7.27 11.94 -13.65
N GLU A 158 -7.73 13.12 -13.24
CA GLU A 158 -6.92 14.34 -13.25
C GLU A 158 -5.82 14.25 -12.18
N HIS A 159 -6.12 13.61 -11.04
CA HIS A 159 -5.25 13.56 -9.88
C HIS A 159 -5.01 12.12 -9.40
N GLU A 160 -4.56 11.25 -10.31
CA GLU A 160 -4.16 9.88 -9.96
C GLU A 160 -2.67 9.87 -9.58
N VAL A 161 -2.38 9.43 -8.35
CA VAL A 161 -1.01 9.46 -7.81
C VAL A 161 -0.68 8.14 -7.17
N LEU A 162 0.50 7.62 -7.49
CA LEU A 162 1.02 6.40 -6.89
C LEU A 162 2.29 6.74 -6.09
N PHE A 163 2.34 6.30 -4.84
CA PHE A 163 3.50 6.44 -3.97
C PHE A 163 4.03 5.04 -3.66
N THR A 164 5.30 4.79 -3.94
CA THR A 164 5.91 3.45 -3.98
C THR A 164 7.31 3.46 -3.39
N PHE A 165 7.85 2.27 -3.15
CA PHE A 165 9.28 2.08 -2.93
C PHE A 165 10.06 2.19 -4.26
N GLU A 166 11.38 2.11 -4.16
CA GLU A 166 12.32 2.14 -5.29
C GLU A 166 12.09 1.09 -6.38
N ASN A 167 11.46 -0.03 -6.03
CA ASN A 167 11.06 -1.10 -6.95
C ASN A 167 9.69 -0.86 -7.62
N ASP A 168 9.10 0.32 -7.45
CA ASP A 168 7.78 0.70 -7.97
C ASP A 168 6.61 -0.14 -7.39
N GLU A 169 6.83 -0.82 -6.26
CA GLU A 169 5.81 -1.59 -5.52
C GLU A 169 5.41 -0.91 -4.20
N THR A 170 4.25 -1.30 -3.66
CA THR A 170 3.76 -0.84 -2.35
C THR A 170 4.20 -1.74 -1.19
N GLU A 171 4.70 -2.93 -1.50
CA GLU A 171 5.35 -3.83 -0.56
C GLU A 171 6.82 -4.00 -0.94
N TYR A 172 7.72 -3.95 0.04
CA TYR A 172 9.14 -4.13 -0.21
C TYR A 172 9.77 -5.04 0.85
N VAL A 173 10.64 -5.95 0.40
CA VAL A 173 11.33 -6.91 1.26
C VAL A 173 12.82 -6.63 1.21
N ILE A 174 13.41 -6.30 2.36
CA ILE A 174 14.84 -6.03 2.49
C ILE A 174 15.49 -7.12 3.34
N GLU A 175 16.53 -7.73 2.80
CA GLU A 175 17.40 -8.64 3.53
C GLU A 175 18.62 -7.89 4.09
N ILE A 176 18.82 -7.98 5.40
CA ILE A 176 19.81 -7.16 6.10
C ILE A 176 20.83 -8.04 6.81
N PRO A 177 22.12 -7.96 6.46
CA PRO A 177 23.15 -8.77 7.09
C PRO A 177 23.49 -8.26 8.49
N PHE A 178 23.55 -9.19 9.43
CA PHE A 178 24.15 -9.07 10.75
C PHE A 178 25.35 -10.02 10.84
N ARG A 179 26.27 -9.72 11.75
CA ARG A 179 27.43 -10.57 11.99
C ARG A 179 27.18 -11.43 13.23
N LYS A 180 27.16 -12.74 13.05
CA LYS A 180 27.15 -13.71 14.16
C LYS A 180 28.59 -14.08 14.51
N LYS A 181 29.11 -13.52 15.59
CA LYS A 181 30.46 -13.80 16.09
C LYS A 181 30.41 -15.00 17.04
N ILE A 182 31.17 -16.04 16.73
CA ILE A 182 31.36 -17.20 17.62
C ILE A 182 32.79 -17.16 18.12
N THR A 183 32.96 -16.92 19.43
CA THR A 183 34.28 -16.85 20.07
C THR A 183 34.56 -18.13 20.83
N HIS A 184 35.57 -18.88 20.38
CA HIS A 184 36.07 -20.08 21.04
C HIS A 184 37.23 -19.74 21.97
N TYR A 185 37.00 -19.78 23.29
CA TYR A 185 38.08 -19.65 24.25
C TYR A 185 38.72 -21.04 24.44
N LYS A 186 39.94 -21.25 23.95
CA LYS A 186 40.67 -22.52 24.06
C LYS A 186 41.86 -22.38 25.00
N GLN A 187 42.20 -23.41 25.75
CA GLN A 187 43.34 -23.37 26.66
C GLN A 187 44.66 -23.26 25.88
N LYS A 188 45.55 -22.36 26.30
CA LYS A 188 46.92 -22.24 25.78
C LYS A 188 47.74 -23.45 26.25
N ILE A 189 48.11 -24.33 25.33
CA ILE A 189 48.99 -25.48 25.63
C ILE A 189 50.44 -25.02 25.47
N VAL A 190 51.21 -25.00 26.57
CA VAL A 190 52.67 -24.77 26.54
C VAL A 190 53.37 -26.13 26.58
N PRO A 191 54.12 -26.54 25.55
CA PRO A 191 54.90 -27.76 25.59
C PRO A 191 55.99 -27.68 26.66
N ALA A 192 56.07 -28.67 27.54
CA ALA A 192 57.18 -28.82 28.47
C ALA A 192 58.39 -29.43 27.74
N GLY A 193 59.37 -28.59 27.39
CA GLY A 193 60.70 -29.01 26.93
C GLY A 193 61.10 -28.48 25.54
N ASP A 194 61.87 -27.40 25.50
CA ASP A 194 63.32 -27.43 25.22
C ASP A 194 63.88 -25.99 25.18
N ASN A 195 64.95 -25.78 25.94
CA ASN A 195 65.72 -24.52 25.98
C ASN A 195 66.52 -24.33 24.67
N PHE A 196 65.86 -23.91 23.60
CA PHE A 196 66.55 -23.39 22.42
C PHE A 196 65.83 -22.15 21.86
N VAL A 197 65.88 -21.06 22.62
CA VAL A 197 65.43 -19.74 22.18
C VAL A 197 66.62 -18.79 22.33
N GLY A 198 67.13 -18.28 21.21
CA GLY A 198 68.21 -17.29 21.25
C GLY A 198 68.66 -16.74 19.90
N LEU A 199 68.42 -17.44 18.78
CA LEU A 199 68.92 -17.00 17.47
C LEU A 199 67.88 -16.97 16.33
N SER A 200 66.75 -17.70 16.43
CA SER A 200 65.71 -17.61 15.38
C SER A 200 64.73 -16.44 15.61
N GLU A 201 64.44 -16.07 16.86
CA GLU A 201 63.52 -14.95 17.17
C GLU A 201 64.07 -13.58 16.73
N MET A 202 65.38 -13.37 16.73
CA MET A 202 65.98 -12.14 16.20
C MET A 202 65.99 -12.10 14.65
N LEU A 203 65.93 -13.25 13.99
CA LEU A 203 65.90 -13.34 12.52
C LEU A 203 64.47 -13.14 11.97
N PHE A 204 63.44 -13.57 12.71
CA PHE A 204 62.04 -13.36 12.31
C PHE A 204 61.48 -11.99 12.67
N SER A 205 62.09 -11.25 13.61
CA SER A 205 61.68 -9.88 13.95
C SER A 205 62.18 -8.83 12.96
N GLN A 206 63.20 -9.13 12.16
CA GLN A 206 63.73 -8.22 11.13
C GLN A 206 63.03 -8.31 9.77
N PHE A 207 62.24 -9.37 9.52
CA PHE A 207 61.50 -9.57 8.26
C PHE A 207 59.97 -9.48 8.38
N ARG A 208 59.44 -9.15 9.56
CA ARG A 208 58.04 -8.66 9.66
C ARG A 208 58.06 -7.14 9.62
N MET A 209 58.13 -6.59 8.40
CA MET A 209 57.27 -5.44 8.16
C MET A 209 55.87 -5.98 8.33
N ASP A 210 55.24 -5.69 9.47
CA ASP A 210 53.79 -5.65 9.50
C ASP A 210 53.41 -4.77 8.31
N HIS A 211 52.80 -5.38 7.30
CA HIS A 211 52.10 -4.63 6.28
C HIS A 211 51.23 -3.67 7.07
N ILE A 212 51.56 -2.38 7.02
CA ILE A 212 50.69 -1.32 7.49
C ILE A 212 49.40 -1.62 6.74
N LYS A 213 48.43 -2.24 7.40
CA LYS A 213 47.10 -2.40 6.84
C LYS A 213 46.73 -0.98 6.47
N SER A 214 46.55 -0.74 5.18
CA SER A 214 46.07 0.55 4.70
C SER A 214 44.88 0.87 5.57
N PHE A 215 45.00 1.88 6.44
CA PHE A 215 43.93 2.25 7.36
C PHE A 215 42.80 2.71 6.44
N SER A 216 41.82 1.85 6.22
CA SER A 216 40.57 2.30 5.61
C SER A 216 39.99 3.29 6.60
N MET A 217 39.92 4.56 6.22
CA MET A 217 39.21 5.59 6.99
C MET A 217 37.69 5.42 6.90
N TYR A 218 37.21 4.35 6.25
CA TYR A 218 35.84 4.17 5.85
C TYR A 218 35.33 2.83 6.35
N SER A 219 34.28 2.87 7.16
CA SER A 219 33.53 1.71 7.58
C SER A 219 32.06 1.91 7.24
N PHE A 220 31.45 0.94 6.56
CA PHE A 220 30.06 1.00 6.12
C PHE A 220 29.23 -0.02 6.89
N ASN A 221 28.21 0.45 7.60
CA ASN A 221 27.30 -0.42 8.34
C ASN A 221 26.18 -0.91 7.42
N HIS A 222 26.22 -2.18 7.07
CA HIS A 222 25.23 -2.86 6.22
C HIS A 222 23.99 -3.30 7.00
N SER A 223 23.99 -3.21 8.33
CA SER A 223 22.85 -3.60 9.18
C SER A 223 21.73 -2.55 9.26
N TYR A 224 21.77 -1.52 8.41
CA TYR A 224 20.69 -0.55 8.24
C TYR A 224 19.85 -0.91 7.01
N ALA A 225 18.53 -0.87 7.18
CA ALA A 225 17.58 -0.90 6.08
C ALA A 225 17.66 0.45 5.37
N ARG A 226 18.10 0.44 4.11
CA ARG A 226 18.16 1.65 3.28
C ARG A 226 17.16 1.50 2.16
N PHE A 227 16.26 2.46 2.04
CA PHE A 227 15.25 2.49 1.00
C PHE A 227 14.86 3.95 0.73
N HIS A 228 14.31 4.21 -0.45
CA HIS A 228 13.74 5.50 -0.77
C HIS A 228 12.36 5.34 -1.40
N PHE A 229 11.60 6.44 -1.41
CA PHE A 229 10.27 6.46 -2.00
C PHE A 229 10.29 7.13 -3.37
N ARG A 230 9.31 6.77 -4.18
CA ARG A 230 9.02 7.40 -5.47
C ARG A 230 7.57 7.85 -5.49
N LEU A 231 7.32 8.99 -6.12
CA LEU A 231 5.99 9.51 -6.39
C LEU A 231 5.79 9.57 -7.90
N HIS A 232 4.75 8.93 -8.38
CA HIS A 232 4.36 8.89 -9.79
C HIS A 232 3.08 9.69 -9.98
N ASN A 233 3.09 10.65 -10.90
CA ASN A 233 1.87 11.33 -11.32
C ASN A 233 1.27 10.60 -12.53
N LEU A 234 0.24 9.79 -12.30
CA LEU A 234 -0.49 9.08 -13.35
C LEU A 234 -1.70 9.88 -13.84
N GLY A 235 -1.97 11.02 -13.19
CA GLY A 235 -3.07 11.90 -13.52
C GLY A 235 -2.83 12.72 -14.79
N SER A 236 -3.93 13.21 -15.37
CA SER A 236 -3.87 14.08 -16.55
C SER A 236 -3.49 15.53 -16.24
N GLU A 237 -3.42 15.93 -14.96
CA GLU A 237 -3.01 17.28 -14.52
C GLU A 237 -1.68 17.24 -13.75
N PRO A 238 -0.86 18.30 -13.80
CA PRO A 238 0.39 18.35 -13.06
C PRO A 238 0.15 18.56 -11.56
N LEU A 239 0.86 17.81 -10.71
CA LEU A 239 0.89 18.05 -9.27
C LEU A 239 1.76 19.27 -8.96
N GLN A 240 1.19 20.24 -8.24
CA GLN A 240 1.87 21.49 -7.89
C GLN A 240 1.90 21.72 -6.37
N GLU A 241 3.01 22.24 -5.88
CA GLU A 241 3.25 22.61 -4.48
C GLU A 241 2.89 21.49 -3.50
N PHE A 242 3.36 20.28 -3.79
CA PHE A 242 3.03 19.10 -3.01
C PHE A 242 4.05 18.80 -1.91
N LYS A 243 3.58 18.14 -0.86
CA LYS A 243 4.37 17.57 0.24
C LYS A 243 3.76 16.25 0.67
N VAL A 244 4.60 15.35 1.17
CA VAL A 244 4.16 14.05 1.70
C VAL A 244 4.47 14.00 3.19
N PHE A 245 3.51 13.57 3.99
CA PHE A 245 3.72 13.23 5.40
C PHE A 245 3.78 11.72 5.52
N LEU A 246 4.64 11.22 6.41
CA LEU A 246 4.90 9.81 6.64
C LEU A 246 4.72 9.51 8.13
N ASP A 247 4.11 8.38 8.44
CA ASP A 247 3.95 7.84 9.78
C ASP A 247 4.38 6.36 9.77
N PHE A 248 5.31 6.00 10.67
CA PHE A 248 5.97 4.69 10.68
C PHE A 248 5.50 3.86 11.87
N GLU A 249 4.69 2.85 11.61
CA GLU A 249 4.20 1.89 12.58
C GLU A 249 4.98 0.57 12.49
N GLY A 250 5.61 0.14 13.57
CA GLY A 250 6.37 -1.12 13.58
C GLY A 250 7.37 -1.16 14.71
N ASP A 251 8.20 -2.21 14.78
CA ASP A 251 9.19 -2.35 15.85
C ASP A 251 10.62 -2.25 15.31
N PHE A 252 11.25 -1.09 15.48
CA PHE A 252 12.62 -0.82 15.03
C PHE A 252 13.34 0.09 16.03
N GLN A 253 14.67 0.10 15.97
CA GLN A 253 15.52 0.83 16.93
C GLN A 253 15.54 2.33 16.66
N SER A 254 15.78 2.72 15.41
CA SER A 254 15.84 4.12 15.00
C SER A 254 15.55 4.30 13.52
N ILE A 255 15.18 5.51 13.13
CA ILE A 255 14.96 5.93 11.74
C ILE A 255 15.48 7.35 11.53
N GLU A 256 16.19 7.56 10.42
CA GLU A 256 16.76 8.86 10.06
C GLU A 256 16.90 9.00 8.53
N THR A 257 17.06 10.22 8.04
CA THR A 257 17.43 10.45 6.63
C THR A 257 18.91 10.13 6.45
N CYS A 258 19.27 9.29 5.48
CA CYS A 258 20.66 8.95 5.22
C CYS A 258 21.45 10.19 4.77
N THR A 259 22.67 10.37 5.31
CA THR A 259 23.54 11.49 4.96
C THR A 259 24.00 11.42 3.50
N LYS A 260 23.76 12.48 2.72
CA LYS A 260 24.26 12.63 1.33
C LYS A 260 25.72 13.08 1.26
N SER A 261 26.22 13.71 2.32
CA SER A 261 27.60 14.20 2.39
C SER A 261 28.51 13.21 3.08
N HIS A 262 29.79 13.26 2.69
CA HIS A 262 30.83 12.54 3.41
C HIS A 262 31.08 13.21 4.76
N TYR A 263 31.20 12.43 5.84
CA TYR A 263 31.39 12.93 7.21
C TYR A 263 32.60 13.88 7.33
N MET A 264 33.66 13.62 6.54
CA MET A 264 34.90 14.41 6.54
C MET A 264 34.85 15.65 5.62
N ILE A 265 33.92 15.70 4.65
CA ILE A 265 33.75 16.83 3.72
C ILE A 265 32.26 17.18 3.67
N PRO A 266 31.73 17.85 4.70
CA PRO A 266 30.36 18.32 4.67
C PRO A 266 30.23 19.36 3.57
N ASN A 267 29.43 19.04 2.53
CA ASN A 267 29.06 20.02 1.52
C ASN A 267 27.80 20.75 2.02
N PRO A 268 27.90 22.03 2.44
CA PRO A 268 26.78 22.77 3.01
C PRO A 268 25.68 23.10 1.99
N ASN A 269 25.92 22.89 0.69
CA ASN A 269 24.96 23.17 -0.37
C ASN A 269 24.08 21.96 -0.71
N LEU A 270 24.25 20.81 -0.04
CA LEU A 270 23.39 19.65 -0.23
C LEU A 270 22.01 19.92 0.37
N GLN A 271 21.01 19.98 -0.50
CA GLN A 271 19.62 20.10 -0.10
C GLN A 271 19.03 18.70 0.10
N TYR A 272 18.26 18.56 1.18
CA TYR A 272 17.49 17.37 1.47
C TYR A 272 16.01 17.65 1.21
N ASP A 273 15.32 16.66 0.66
CA ASP A 273 13.87 16.70 0.48
C ASP A 273 13.13 15.86 1.53
N THR A 274 13.80 14.96 2.24
CA THR A 274 13.16 14.08 3.22
C THR A 274 13.66 14.36 4.63
N PHE A 275 12.73 14.63 5.53
CA PHE A 275 12.99 14.98 6.93
C PHE A 275 12.33 13.95 7.84
N ILE A 276 13.09 13.29 8.71
CA ILE A 276 12.61 12.24 9.61
C ILE A 276 12.81 12.68 11.06
N TRP A 277 11.79 12.44 11.89
CA TRP A 277 11.82 12.66 13.33
C TRP A 277 11.70 11.31 14.05
N ASN A 278 12.81 10.81 14.57
CA ASN A 278 12.90 9.48 15.19
C ASN A 278 12.01 9.33 16.43
N GLU A 279 11.89 10.38 17.25
CA GLU A 279 11.13 10.34 18.51
C GLU A 279 9.64 10.10 18.27
N ASP A 280 9.07 10.81 17.30
CA ASP A 280 7.66 10.71 16.92
C ASP A 280 7.40 9.61 15.90
N ARG A 281 8.46 9.00 15.33
CA ARG A 281 8.39 8.05 14.22
C ARG A 281 7.62 8.59 13.02
N GLN A 282 7.80 9.88 12.75
CA GLN A 282 7.15 10.59 11.66
C GLN A 282 8.17 11.14 10.67
N GLY A 283 7.71 11.40 9.46
CA GLY A 283 8.51 11.97 8.40
C GLY A 283 7.74 12.98 7.57
N LYS A 284 8.48 13.83 6.87
CA LYS A 284 7.92 14.77 5.90
C LYS A 284 8.86 14.90 4.72
N ILE A 285 8.29 14.77 3.53
CA ILE A 285 8.96 15.01 2.26
C ILE A 285 8.51 16.37 1.72
N ILE A 286 9.48 17.24 1.44
CA ILE A 286 9.34 18.53 0.78
C ILE A 286 10.22 18.49 -0.48
N PRO A 287 9.63 18.12 -1.64
CA PRO A 287 10.37 18.00 -2.89
C PRO A 287 11.06 19.30 -3.29
N LEU A 288 12.28 19.21 -3.81
CA LEU A 288 12.99 20.37 -4.37
C LEU A 288 12.33 20.88 -5.67
N LYS A 289 11.74 19.96 -6.45
CA LYS A 289 10.92 20.27 -7.63
C LYS A 289 9.45 20.28 -7.20
N THR A 290 8.84 21.45 -7.16
CA THR A 290 7.45 21.63 -6.68
C THR A 290 6.39 21.29 -7.72
N ILE A 291 6.78 20.97 -8.95
CA ILE A 291 5.87 20.60 -10.05
C ILE A 291 6.25 19.23 -10.59
N LEU A 292 5.33 18.28 -10.56
CA LEU A 292 5.46 16.97 -11.19
C LEU A 292 4.43 16.88 -12.33
N VAL A 293 4.92 16.84 -13.57
CA VAL A 293 4.06 16.78 -14.76
C VAL A 293 3.45 15.38 -14.92
N GLN A 294 2.50 15.25 -15.84
CA GLN A 294 1.82 13.99 -16.13
C GLN A 294 2.82 12.93 -16.58
N ASP A 295 2.59 11.68 -16.18
CA ASP A 295 3.41 10.50 -16.46
C ASP A 295 4.88 10.61 -15.98
N ASP A 296 5.22 11.63 -15.19
CA ASP A 296 6.55 11.84 -14.64
C ASP A 296 6.65 11.22 -13.23
N THR A 297 7.88 10.92 -12.84
CA THR A 297 8.19 10.29 -11.55
C THR A 297 9.31 11.06 -10.86
N ILE A 298 9.17 11.26 -9.55
CA ILE A 298 10.21 11.83 -8.71
C ILE A 298 10.59 10.84 -7.61
N GLY A 299 11.90 10.65 -7.42
CA GLY A 299 12.46 9.93 -6.27
C GLY A 299 12.91 10.90 -5.19
N PHE A 300 12.88 10.45 -3.94
CA PHE A 300 13.28 11.24 -2.78
C PHE A 300 14.53 10.66 -2.10
N ASP A 301 14.97 11.33 -1.05
CA ASP A 301 16.16 10.93 -0.30
C ASP A 301 16.00 9.59 0.40
N THR A 302 17.11 8.87 0.48
CA THR A 302 17.17 7.57 1.16
C THR A 302 16.95 7.72 2.65
N ILE A 303 16.12 6.84 3.20
CA ILE A 303 15.85 6.70 4.62
C ILE A 303 16.66 5.51 5.14
N CYS A 304 17.29 5.71 6.29
CA CYS A 304 18.09 4.74 7.01
C CYS A 304 17.29 4.31 8.26
N LEU A 305 16.83 3.06 8.28
CA LEU A 305 16.12 2.47 9.43
C LEU A 305 16.98 1.38 10.06
N LYS A 306 17.23 1.46 11.36
CA LYS A 306 17.94 0.45 12.14
C LYS A 306 16.96 -0.57 12.71
N PRO A 307 16.92 -1.82 12.20
CA PRO A 307 15.98 -2.82 12.68
C PRO A 307 16.52 -3.54 13.93
N TYR A 308 15.65 -4.32 14.59
CA TYR A 308 16.08 -5.36 15.51
C TYR A 308 16.57 -6.60 14.76
N ASN A 309 17.28 -7.51 15.44
CA ASN A 309 17.73 -8.80 14.91
C ASN A 309 16.58 -9.84 14.81
N LYS A 310 15.39 -9.40 14.41
CA LYS A 310 14.22 -10.24 14.19
C LYS A 310 13.48 -9.80 12.93
N ASN A 311 12.75 -10.72 12.32
CA ASN A 311 11.85 -10.39 11.23
C ASN A 311 10.87 -9.32 11.71
N THR A 312 10.81 -8.21 10.99
CA THR A 312 10.03 -7.04 11.37
C THR A 312 9.20 -6.60 10.17
N GLU A 313 7.92 -6.34 10.43
CA GLU A 313 7.02 -5.69 9.49
C GLU A 313 6.84 -4.24 9.96
N VAL A 314 7.06 -3.29 9.06
CA VAL A 314 6.84 -1.85 9.28
C VAL A 314 5.79 -1.37 8.29
N LYS A 315 4.69 -0.84 8.81
CA LYS A 315 3.64 -0.19 8.04
C LYS A 315 3.91 1.30 7.98
N ILE A 316 3.77 1.88 6.79
CA ILE A 316 4.07 3.28 6.55
C ILE A 316 2.81 3.93 6.01
N HIS A 317 2.14 4.70 6.84
CA HIS A 317 1.00 5.50 6.40
C HIS A 317 1.52 6.79 5.80
N TRP A 318 1.09 7.13 4.59
CA TRP A 318 1.53 8.33 3.89
C TRP A 318 0.35 9.21 3.51
N LYS A 319 0.58 10.52 3.51
CA LYS A 319 -0.42 11.53 3.16
C LYS A 319 0.16 12.60 2.27
N LEU A 320 -0.32 12.66 1.03
CA LEU A 320 0.01 13.70 0.06
C LEU A 320 -0.94 14.89 0.23
N VAL A 321 -0.36 16.08 0.27
CA VAL A 321 -1.10 17.35 0.21
C VAL A 321 -0.48 18.21 -0.88
N SER A 322 -1.25 18.56 -1.90
CA SER A 322 -0.90 19.53 -2.96
C SER A 322 -1.82 20.74 -2.92
N LEU A 323 -1.63 21.69 -3.85
CA LEU A 323 -2.44 22.91 -3.93
C LEU A 323 -3.95 22.64 -4.01
N ASN A 324 -4.36 21.69 -4.84
CA ASN A 324 -5.78 21.40 -5.14
C ASN A 324 -6.19 19.94 -4.89
N TYR A 325 -5.29 19.11 -4.38
CA TYR A 325 -5.53 17.68 -4.22
C TYR A 325 -4.90 17.13 -2.93
N LYS A 326 -5.57 16.13 -2.35
CA LYS A 326 -5.11 15.43 -1.15
C LYS A 326 -5.46 13.96 -1.29
N THR A 327 -4.52 13.10 -0.94
CA THR A 327 -4.73 11.66 -0.90
C THR A 327 -3.82 11.03 0.15
N GLU A 328 -4.13 9.82 0.55
CA GLU A 328 -3.38 9.06 1.56
C GLU A 328 -3.45 7.57 1.23
N GLY A 329 -2.50 6.82 1.77
CA GLY A 329 -2.40 5.38 1.53
C GLY A 329 -1.38 4.74 2.45
N ASP A 330 -1.14 3.45 2.26
CA ASP A 330 -0.27 2.66 3.11
C ASP A 330 0.76 1.90 2.28
N LEU A 331 1.97 1.78 2.83
CA LEU A 331 3.05 0.96 2.30
C LEU A 331 3.50 -0.06 3.34
N LYS A 332 4.11 -1.14 2.87
CA LYS A 332 4.55 -2.24 3.72
C LYS A 332 6.02 -2.59 3.50
N LEU A 333 6.82 -2.43 4.54
CA LEU A 333 8.24 -2.80 4.54
C LEU A 333 8.46 -4.06 5.39
N ASN A 334 8.99 -5.12 4.78
CA ASN A 334 9.33 -6.37 5.44
C ASN A 334 10.85 -6.50 5.56
N ILE A 335 11.36 -6.49 6.78
CA ILE A 335 12.78 -6.57 7.07
C ILE A 335 13.14 -7.99 7.52
N LYS A 336 14.09 -8.62 6.84
CA LYS A 336 14.58 -9.98 7.10
C LYS A 336 16.07 -9.96 7.45
N PRO A 337 16.44 -10.18 8.73
CA PRO A 337 17.84 -10.35 9.11
C PRO A 337 18.48 -11.59 8.47
N THR A 338 19.68 -11.44 7.93
CA THR A 338 20.55 -12.54 7.48
C THR A 338 21.82 -12.55 8.33
N TYR A 339 22.46 -13.71 8.52
CA TYR A 339 23.59 -13.85 9.46
C TYR A 339 24.86 -14.30 8.74
N LYS A 340 25.91 -13.48 8.80
CA LYS A 340 27.26 -13.84 8.37
C LYS A 340 28.08 -14.34 9.57
N LEU A 341 28.49 -15.60 9.54
CA LEU A 341 29.28 -16.23 10.60
C LEU A 341 30.74 -15.75 10.58
N LYS A 342 31.26 -15.42 11.77
CA LYS A 342 32.70 -15.23 11.98
C LYS A 342 33.15 -15.96 13.22
N GLU A 343 34.03 -16.93 13.04
CA GLU A 343 34.65 -17.67 14.14
C GLU A 343 35.97 -17.02 14.53
N GLU A 344 36.18 -16.83 15.83
CA GLU A 344 37.44 -16.36 16.40
C GLU A 344 37.86 -17.30 17.52
N THR A 345 39.15 -17.62 17.60
CA THR A 345 39.69 -18.43 18.69
C THR A 345 40.61 -17.58 19.55
N ILE A 346 40.26 -17.46 20.83
CA ILE A 346 41.07 -16.75 21.82
C ILE A 346 41.73 -17.80 22.72
N LEU A 347 43.05 -17.73 22.85
CA LEU A 347 43.79 -18.62 23.75
C LEU A 347 43.77 -18.05 25.18
N VAL A 348 43.22 -18.81 26.13
CA VAL A 348 43.13 -18.43 27.53
C VAL A 348 44.13 -19.24 28.37
N GLU A 349 44.80 -18.55 29.30
CA GLU A 349 45.77 -19.16 30.22
C GLU A 349 45.08 -19.86 31.40
N ASP A 350 43.89 -19.38 31.78
CA ASP A 350 43.07 -19.94 32.85
C ASP A 350 42.10 -21.01 32.29
N PRO A 351 42.20 -22.28 32.73
CA PRO A 351 41.33 -23.37 32.27
C PRO A 351 39.83 -23.13 32.53
N LEU A 352 39.49 -22.32 33.53
CA LEU A 352 38.10 -22.00 33.88
C LEU A 352 37.43 -21.03 32.90
N LYS A 353 38.20 -20.39 32.00
CA LYS A 353 37.70 -19.42 31.01
C LYS A 353 37.41 -20.04 29.64
N VAL A 354 37.57 -21.35 29.49
CA VAL A 354 37.19 -22.09 28.27
C VAL A 354 35.67 -22.09 28.14
N ARG A 355 35.17 -21.41 27.10
CA ARG A 355 33.74 -21.30 26.78
C ARG A 355 33.55 -21.01 25.29
N ILE A 356 32.32 -21.14 24.83
CA ILE A 356 31.87 -20.65 23.52
C ILE A 356 30.93 -19.48 23.80
N GLU A 357 31.20 -18.34 23.19
CA GLU A 357 30.40 -17.12 23.34
C GLU A 357 29.86 -16.71 21.97
N GLU A 358 28.54 -16.60 21.85
CA GLU A 358 27.87 -16.16 20.64
C GLU A 358 27.37 -14.72 20.83
N ASP A 359 27.73 -13.83 19.91
CA ASP A 359 27.26 -12.45 19.88
C ASP A 359 26.77 -12.06 18.49
N ILE A 360 25.77 -11.18 18.43
CA ILE A 360 25.22 -10.65 17.18
C ILE A 360 25.52 -9.17 17.12
N GLU A 361 26.42 -8.81 16.22
CA GLU A 361 26.89 -7.43 16.02
C GLU A 361 26.44 -6.91 14.64
N ASP A 362 26.47 -5.60 14.47
CA ASP A 362 26.27 -4.96 13.17
C ASP A 362 27.35 -5.44 12.17
N TYR A 363 26.95 -5.74 10.93
CA TYR A 363 27.88 -6.10 9.85
C TYR A 363 28.47 -4.84 9.24
N ILE A 364 29.69 -4.53 9.64
CA ILE A 364 30.45 -3.38 9.16
C ILE A 364 31.60 -3.88 8.28
N THR A 365 31.70 -3.37 7.05
CA THR A 365 32.85 -3.60 6.17
C THR A 365 33.71 -2.36 6.08
N ASP A 366 35.02 -2.55 5.90
CA ASP A 366 35.92 -1.47 5.56
C ASP A 366 35.85 -1.21 4.05
N GLY A 367 35.89 0.06 3.62
CA GLY A 367 35.63 0.50 2.24
C GLY A 367 36.56 0.01 1.13
N ASN A 368 37.35 -1.05 1.36
CA ASN A 368 38.18 -1.74 0.36
C ASN A 368 37.63 -3.11 -0.05
N ASP A 369 36.56 -3.61 0.56
CA ASP A 369 36.05 -4.97 0.30
C ASP A 369 34.91 -5.05 -0.76
N ASP A 370 34.44 -3.92 -1.30
CA ASP A 370 33.30 -3.85 -2.24
C ASP A 370 33.70 -3.48 -3.70
N GLU A 371 34.87 -3.93 -4.17
CA GLU A 371 35.11 -4.08 -5.62
C GLU A 371 35.18 -5.57 -5.97
N LYS A 372 34.00 -6.16 -6.25
CA LYS A 372 33.85 -7.25 -7.22
C LYS A 372 32.42 -7.46 -7.69
#